data_AF-A0A958AK95-F1
#
_entry.id   AF-A0A958AK95-F1
#
_cell.length_a   1.000
_cell.length_b   1.000
_cell.length_c   1.000
_cell.angle_alpha   90.00
_cell.angle_beta   90.00
_cell.angle_gamma   90.00
#
_symmetry.space_group_name_H-M   'P 1'
#
loop_
_entity.id
_entity.type
_entity.pdbx_description
1 polymer ?
#
loop_
_entity_poly.entity_id
_entity_poly.type
_entity_poly.pdbx_seq_one_letter_code
_entity_poly.pdbx_strand_id
1 'polypeptide(L)'
;AKELDGRGVTANYFNPGMVDTDMQSDIRSVDTSESMLDYTYWHESYEQQRLADPATVSRLVYWLCGPWSRGQTGQNFNADDAAWLAQVDKDLK
;
A
#
# COMPACT_ATOMS: atom_id res chain seq x y z
N ALA A 1 18.40 0.66 3.35
CA ALA A 1 18.44 -0.06 4.64
C ALA A 1 19.83 -0.03 5.26
N LYS A 2 20.86 -0.64 4.65
CA LYS A 2 22.24 -0.70 5.22
C LYS A 2 22.84 0.63 5.69
N GLU A 3 22.58 1.72 4.96
CA GLU A 3 23.05 3.06 5.33
C GLU A 3 22.47 3.59 6.67
N LEU A 4 21.38 2.96 7.15
CA LEU A 4 20.68 3.30 8.39
C LEU A 4 21.05 2.38 9.56
N ASP A 5 21.93 1.40 9.35
CA ASP A 5 22.31 0.43 10.38
C ASP A 5 22.91 1.14 11.61
N GLY A 6 22.45 0.74 12.80
CA GLY A 6 22.89 1.33 14.07
C GLY A 6 22.34 2.74 14.37
N ARG A 7 21.52 3.33 13.49
CA ARG A 7 20.94 4.69 13.69
C ARG A 7 19.58 4.70 14.39
N GLY A 8 19.03 3.53 14.70
CA GLY A 8 17.69 3.42 15.29
C GLY A 8 16.55 3.79 14.34
N VAL A 9 16.82 3.83 13.04
CA VAL A 9 15.82 4.12 11.99
C VAL A 9 15.65 2.87 11.13
N THR A 10 14.40 2.52 10.83
CA THR A 10 14.05 1.46 9.88
C THR A 10 13.57 2.05 8.57
N ALA A 11 13.78 1.33 7.47
CA ALA A 11 13.24 1.70 6.17
C ALA A 11 12.81 0.43 5.43
N ASN A 12 11.55 0.40 5.00
CA ASN A 12 10.94 -0.74 4.34
C ASN A 12 10.18 -0.29 3.10
N TYR A 13 9.98 -1.22 2.17
CA TYR A 13 9.07 -1.03 1.04
C TYR A 13 7.70 -1.61 1.39
N PHE A 14 6.64 -0.93 0.96
CA PHE A 14 5.27 -1.38 1.13
C PHE A 14 4.51 -1.25 -0.18
N ASN A 15 3.95 -2.37 -0.65
CA ASN A 15 3.01 -2.43 -1.76
C ASN A 15 1.58 -2.58 -1.22
N PRO A 16 0.74 -1.53 -1.26
CA PRO A 16 -0.65 -1.61 -0.82
C PRO A 16 -1.60 -2.20 -1.88
N GLY A 17 -1.14 -2.47 -3.09
CA GLY A 17 -2.02 -2.68 -4.25
C GLY A 17 -2.66 -1.36 -4.72
N MET A 18 -3.79 -1.46 -5.42
CA MET A 18 -4.56 -0.26 -5.81
C MET A 18 -5.36 0.27 -4.63
N VAL A 19 -5.24 1.56 -4.35
CA VAL A 19 -5.94 2.23 -3.25
C VAL A 19 -6.89 3.26 -3.81
N ASP A 20 -8.09 3.34 -3.24
CA ASP A 20 -9.10 4.34 -3.62
C ASP A 20 -8.72 5.73 -3.09
N THR A 21 -7.95 6.46 -3.89
CA THR A 21 -7.42 7.77 -3.54
C THR A 21 -7.89 8.81 -4.54
N ASP A 22 -7.88 10.08 -4.13
CA ASP A 22 -8.21 11.20 -5.03
C ASP A 22 -7.34 11.18 -6.30
N MET A 23 -6.04 10.86 -6.18
CA MET A 23 -5.15 10.70 -7.34
C MET A 23 -5.62 9.60 -8.30
N GLN A 24 -6.11 8.47 -7.79
CA GLN A 24 -6.61 7.38 -8.63
C GLN A 24 -7.94 7.76 -9.31
N SER A 25 -8.81 8.50 -8.61
CA SER A 25 -10.01 9.10 -9.17
C SER A 25 -9.67 10.06 -10.31
N ASP A 26 -8.67 10.93 -10.12
CA ASP A 26 -8.20 11.88 -11.12
C ASP A 26 -7.69 11.16 -12.38
N ILE A 27 -6.88 10.09 -12.23
CA ILE A 27 -6.40 9.27 -13.36
C ILE A 27 -7.58 8.73 -14.18
N ARG A 28 -8.63 8.22 -13.52
CA ARG A 28 -9.84 7.70 -14.19
C ARG A 28 -10.74 8.79 -14.78
N SER A 29 -10.54 10.06 -14.41
CA SER A 29 -11.32 11.17 -14.97
C SER A 29 -10.77 11.68 -16.32
N VAL A 30 -9.56 11.27 -16.68
CA VAL A 30 -8.90 11.71 -17.91
C VAL A 30 -9.50 11.00 -19.12
N ASP A 31 -9.99 11.79 -20.09
CA ASP A 31 -10.34 11.26 -21.41
C ASP A 31 -9.05 10.96 -22.19
N THR A 32 -8.81 9.67 -22.42
CA THR A 32 -7.65 9.19 -23.18
C THR A 32 -7.97 8.81 -24.62
N SER A 33 -9.20 9.07 -25.11
CA SER A 33 -9.70 8.60 -26.42
C SER A 33 -8.87 9.05 -27.62
N GLU A 34 -8.21 10.21 -27.55
CA GLU A 34 -7.31 10.74 -28.59
C GLU A 34 -5.82 10.52 -28.28
N SER A 35 -5.49 9.69 -27.29
CA SER A 35 -4.12 9.45 -26.83
C SER A 35 -3.69 7.98 -26.96
N MET A 36 -2.39 7.72 -26.82
CA MET A 36 -1.84 6.36 -26.74
C MET A 36 -1.96 5.74 -25.34
N LEU A 37 -2.57 6.44 -24.37
CA LEU A 37 -2.67 6.00 -22.99
C LEU A 37 -3.90 5.09 -22.82
N ASP A 38 -3.66 3.88 -22.31
CA ASP A 38 -4.72 2.93 -21.98
C ASP A 38 -4.92 2.90 -20.46
N TYR A 39 -6.05 3.46 -20.01
CA TYR A 39 -6.46 3.46 -18.60
C TYR A 39 -7.54 2.42 -18.27
N THR A 40 -7.88 1.52 -19.20
CA THR A 40 -8.90 0.48 -19.02
C THR A 40 -8.70 -0.30 -17.72
N TYR A 41 -7.45 -0.65 -17.40
CA TYR A 41 -7.10 -1.37 -16.18
C TYR A 41 -7.50 -0.63 -14.88
N TRP A 42 -7.39 0.70 -14.85
CA TRP A 42 -7.81 1.52 -13.70
C TRP A 42 -9.32 1.60 -13.58
N HIS A 43 -10.02 1.75 -14.72
CA HIS A 43 -11.49 1.75 -14.76
C HIS A 43 -12.07 0.41 -14.32
N GLU A 44 -11.64 -0.70 -14.93
CA GLU A 44 -12.12 -2.04 -14.59
C GLU A 44 -11.88 -2.38 -13.11
N SER A 45 -10.73 -1.98 -12.56
CA SER A 45 -10.43 -2.24 -11.15
C SER A 45 -11.38 -1.50 -10.21
N TYR A 46 -11.79 -0.28 -10.54
CA TYR A 46 -12.81 0.45 -9.80
C TYR A 46 -14.20 -0.17 -9.94
N GLU A 47 -14.62 -0.47 -11.18
CA GLU A 47 -15.94 -1.06 -11.47
C GLU A 47 -16.13 -2.42 -10.82
N GLN A 48 -15.05 -3.20 -10.70
CA GLN A 48 -15.04 -4.51 -10.04
C GLN A 48 -14.76 -4.43 -8.53
N GLN A 49 -14.77 -3.22 -7.94
CA GLN A 49 -14.57 -2.98 -6.51
C GLN A 49 -13.27 -3.62 -5.96
N ARG A 50 -12.19 -3.58 -6.74
CA ARG A 50 -10.88 -4.17 -6.37
C ARG A 50 -9.93 -3.20 -5.66
N LEU A 51 -10.35 -1.96 -5.45
CA LEU A 51 -9.52 -0.95 -4.79
C LEU A 51 -9.59 -1.15 -3.27
N ALA A 52 -8.43 -1.08 -2.63
CA ALA A 52 -8.33 -1.09 -1.19
C ALA A 52 -8.81 0.24 -0.59
N ASP A 53 -9.52 0.16 0.53
CA ASP A 53 -9.90 1.31 1.33
C ASP A 53 -8.65 1.96 1.96
N PRO A 54 -8.43 3.28 1.79
CA PRO A 54 -7.35 4.01 2.43
C PRO A 54 -7.23 3.80 3.95
N ALA A 55 -8.35 3.65 4.66
CA ALA A 55 -8.31 3.43 6.11
C ALA A 55 -7.67 2.07 6.45
N THR A 56 -7.97 1.04 5.67
CA THR A 56 -7.35 -0.28 5.79
C THR A 56 -5.85 -0.21 5.52
N VAL A 57 -5.44 0.48 4.46
CA VAL A 57 -4.02 0.65 4.12
C VAL A 57 -3.27 1.48 5.19
N SER A 58 -3.88 2.54 5.68
CA SER A 58 -3.32 3.40 6.73
C SER A 58 -3.05 2.63 8.01
N ARG A 59 -3.89 1.65 8.35
CA ARG A 59 -3.67 0.75 9.49
C ARG A 59 -2.41 -0.12 9.32
N LEU A 60 -2.11 -0.58 8.11
CA LEU A 60 -0.88 -1.33 7.82
C LEU A 60 0.36 -0.44 7.94
N VAL A 61 0.28 0.80 7.44
CA VAL A 61 1.35 1.80 7.60
C VAL A 61 1.56 2.13 9.08
N TYR A 62 0.48 2.27 9.86
CA TYR A 62 0.56 2.50 11.29
C TYR A 62 1.35 1.38 12.01
N TRP A 63 1.13 0.12 11.65
CA TRP A 63 1.92 -0.99 12.17
C TRP A 63 3.41 -0.88 11.79
N LEU A 64 3.71 -0.52 10.53
CA LEU A 64 5.08 -0.33 10.04
C LEU A 64 5.82 0.82 10.73
N CYS A 65 5.11 1.85 11.16
CA CYS A 65 5.68 2.96 11.93
C CYS A 65 5.68 2.74 13.45
N GLY A 66 4.98 1.69 13.91
CA GLY A 66 4.79 1.40 15.33
C GLY A 66 5.89 0.57 15.97
N PRO A 67 5.76 0.24 17.26
CA PRO A 67 6.75 -0.57 17.98
C PRO A 67 6.88 -2.01 17.43
N TRP A 68 5.84 -2.54 16.80
CA TRP A 68 5.78 -3.92 16.31
C TRP A 68 6.77 -4.21 15.17
N SER A 69 7.10 -3.20 14.37
CA SER A 69 8.00 -3.31 13.24
C SER A 69 9.46 -2.99 13.58
N ARG A 70 9.83 -2.72 14.84
CA ARG A 70 11.17 -2.22 15.21
C ARG A 70 12.34 -3.09 14.75
N GLY A 71 12.12 -4.41 14.62
CA GLY A 71 13.11 -5.36 14.11
C GLY A 71 13.13 -5.50 12.58
N GLN A 72 12.25 -4.79 11.87
CA GLN A 72 12.02 -4.93 10.44
C GLN A 72 12.66 -3.76 9.70
N THR A 73 13.73 -4.02 8.95
CA THR A 73 14.36 -3.06 8.05
C THR A 73 14.78 -3.75 6.75
N GLY A 74 14.69 -3.03 5.64
CA GLY A 74 14.97 -3.55 4.29
C GLY A 74 14.00 -4.62 3.82
N GLN A 75 12.83 -4.73 4.44
CA GLN A 75 11.81 -5.72 4.07
C GLN A 75 10.86 -5.17 3.01
N ASN A 76 10.24 -6.09 2.28
CA ASN A 76 9.16 -5.82 1.33
C ASN A 76 7.85 -6.35 1.92
N PHE A 77 6.92 -5.46 2.23
CA PHE A 77 5.59 -5.81 2.70
C PHE A 77 4.58 -5.68 1.57
N ASN A 78 3.61 -6.60 1.51
CA ASN A 78 2.53 -6.57 0.53
C ASN A 78 1.18 -6.76 1.23
N ALA A 79 0.18 -5.96 0.86
CA ALA A 79 -1.16 -6.06 1.38
C ALA A 79 -1.92 -7.34 0.98
N ASP A 80 -1.34 -8.20 0.13
CA ASP A 80 -1.86 -9.54 -0.17
C ASP A 80 -1.24 -10.67 0.70
N ASP A 81 -0.26 -10.36 1.56
CA ASP A 81 0.38 -11.34 2.43
C ASP A 81 -0.51 -11.64 3.66
N ALA A 82 -1.28 -12.72 3.55
CA ALA A 82 -2.19 -13.16 4.60
C ALA A 82 -1.51 -13.43 5.95
N ALA A 83 -0.24 -13.89 5.96
CA ALA A 83 0.46 -14.16 7.21
C ALA A 83 0.85 -12.86 7.92
N TRP A 84 1.32 -11.88 7.16
CA TRP A 84 1.60 -10.55 7.70
C TRP A 84 0.33 -9.84 8.16
N LEU A 85 -0.75 -9.88 7.38
CA LEU A 85 -2.03 -9.28 7.77
C LEU A 85 -2.56 -9.85 9.09
N ALA A 86 -2.49 -11.18 9.27
CA ALA A 86 -2.88 -11.83 10.51
C ALA A 86 -2.01 -11.38 11.71
N GLN A 87 -0.72 -11.11 11.48
CA GLN A 87 0.19 -10.58 12.49
C GLN A 87 -0.19 -9.13 12.86
N VAL A 88 -0.46 -8.28 11.88
CA VAL A 88 -0.94 -6.91 12.13
C VAL A 88 -2.24 -6.93 12.95
N ASP A 89 -3.17 -7.83 12.60
CA ASP A 89 -4.43 -7.99 13.34
C ASP A 89 -4.28 -8.50 14.76
N LYS A 90 -3.24 -9.29 15.03
CA LYS A 90 -2.91 -9.72 16.39
C LYS A 90 -2.30 -8.57 17.19
N ASP A 91 -1.45 -7.77 16.57
CA ASP A 91 -0.64 -6.74 17.23
C ASP A 91 -1.40 -5.44 17.54
N LEU A 92 -2.40 -5.10 16.71
CA LEU A 92 -3.21 -3.89 16.84
C LEU A 92 -4.52 -4.09 17.62
N LYS A 93 -4.72 -5.26 18.23
CA LYS A 93 -5.81 -5.52 19.18
C LYS A 93 -5.46 -4.95 20.55
#